data_AF-A0A534C9W5-F1
#
_entry.id   AF-A0A534C9W5-F1
#
_cell.length_a   1.000
_cell.length_b   1.000
_cell.length_c   1.000
_cell.angle_alpha   90.00
_cell.angle_beta   90.00
_cell.angle_gamma   90.00
#
_symmetry.space_group_name_H-M   'P 1'
#
loop_
_entity.id
_entity.type
_entity.pdbx_description
1 polymer ?
#
loop_
_entity_poly.entity_id
_entity_poly.type
_entity_poly.pdbx_seq_one_letter_code
_entity_poly.pdbx_strand_id
1 'polypeptide(L)'
;MSSTADLALFPLNTVLFPGGPLSLRIFEPRYTDMVGRCTRAGSAFGVVLILTGAEVGAVAETAVTGTSARIVDFYTMPDGLLGITCIGERKFRVTKCWRQSDGLHLAQVEWLPPEAALELAEEYRHLGELLRKVLPELGDVYAAVAKHYGDASWVGCRLAEILPISLTEKLELLELDDPLARLAKLSPVIRRG
;
A
#
# COMPACT_ATOMS: atom_id res chain seq x y z
N MET A 1 0.62 -22.48 -8.18
CA MET A 1 -0.71 -22.44 -7.54
C MET A 1 -0.72 -21.24 -6.62
N SER A 2 -1.57 -20.24 -6.87
CA SER A 2 -1.72 -19.11 -5.96
C SER A 2 -2.37 -19.60 -4.67
N SER A 3 -1.75 -19.29 -3.53
CA SER A 3 -2.31 -19.62 -2.22
C SER A 3 -3.47 -18.70 -1.88
N THR A 4 -4.55 -19.26 -1.30
CA THR A 4 -5.67 -18.47 -0.77
C THR A 4 -5.54 -18.30 0.75
N ALA A 5 -6.04 -17.18 1.28
CA ALA A 5 -6.09 -16.92 2.72
C ALA A 5 -7.30 -16.06 3.11
N ASP A 6 -7.70 -16.13 4.38
CA ASP A 6 -8.64 -15.18 4.96
C ASP A 6 -7.88 -13.98 5.54
N LEU A 7 -8.34 -12.77 5.22
CA LEU A 7 -7.66 -11.52 5.56
C LEU A 7 -8.67 -10.48 6.04
N ALA A 8 -8.36 -9.80 7.14
CA ALA A 8 -9.11 -8.61 7.54
C ALA A 8 -8.75 -7.44 6.61
N LEU A 9 -9.75 -6.72 6.13
CA LEU A 9 -9.56 -5.60 5.21
C LEU A 9 -9.75 -4.26 5.92
N PHE A 10 -8.87 -3.33 5.58
CA PHE A 10 -8.93 -1.92 5.94
C PHE A 10 -9.14 -1.10 4.66
N PRO A 11 -10.40 -0.72 4.35
CA PRO A 11 -10.71 0.17 3.25
C PRO A 11 -10.22 1.59 3.56
N LEU A 12 -9.48 2.20 2.63
CA LEU A 12 -8.93 3.56 2.75
C LEU A 12 -9.06 4.34 1.44
N ASN A 13 -9.00 5.67 1.47
CA ASN A 13 -8.78 6.51 0.27
C ASN A 13 -7.29 6.62 -0.07
N THR A 14 -6.58 5.50 -0.04
CA THR A 14 -5.17 5.42 -0.44
C THR A 14 -4.88 4.07 -1.08
N VAL A 15 -3.85 4.04 -1.93
CA VAL A 15 -3.33 2.83 -2.54
C VAL A 15 -1.96 2.56 -1.93
N LEU A 16 -1.86 1.46 -1.18
CA LEU A 16 -0.59 1.00 -0.62
C LEU A 16 0.14 0.15 -1.66
N PHE A 17 1.40 0.45 -1.95
CA PHE A 17 2.24 -0.39 -2.81
C PHE A 17 3.17 -1.29 -1.98
N PRO A 18 3.62 -2.42 -2.53
CA PRO A 18 4.66 -3.24 -1.92
C PRO A 18 5.90 -2.42 -1.55
N GLY A 19 6.46 -2.70 -0.37
CA GLY A 19 7.58 -1.98 0.23
C GLY A 19 7.25 -0.56 0.72
N GLY A 20 6.01 -0.10 0.57
CA GLY A 20 5.62 1.26 0.88
C GLY A 20 5.20 1.49 2.32
N PRO A 21 5.48 2.68 2.88
CA PRO A 21 5.05 3.02 4.21
C PRO A 21 3.59 3.48 4.23
N LEU A 22 2.89 3.18 5.32
CA LEU A 22 1.55 3.66 5.59
C LEU A 22 1.40 3.99 7.06
N SER A 23 1.18 5.27 7.36
CA SER A 23 0.88 5.73 8.72
C SER A 23 -0.62 5.84 8.91
N LEU A 24 -1.17 5.18 9.93
CA LEU A 24 -2.60 5.15 10.21
C LEU A 24 -2.88 5.63 11.61
N ARG A 25 -3.97 6.39 11.73
CA ARG A 25 -4.61 6.73 13.00
C ARG A 25 -5.74 5.76 13.25
N ILE A 26 -5.70 5.05 14.36
CA ILE A 26 -6.67 4.00 14.70
C ILE A 26 -7.58 4.53 15.81
N PHE A 27 -8.86 4.69 15.50
CA PHE A 27 -9.85 5.22 16.43
C PHE A 27 -11.16 4.42 16.47
N GLU A 28 -11.51 3.70 15.40
CA GLU A 28 -12.70 2.84 15.42
C GLU A 28 -12.40 1.51 16.15
N PRO A 29 -13.26 1.05 17.08
CA PRO A 29 -13.04 -0.17 17.87
C PRO A 29 -12.71 -1.41 17.04
N ARG A 30 -13.41 -1.62 15.92
CA ARG A 30 -13.16 -2.74 14.99
C ARG A 30 -11.73 -2.81 14.47
N TYR A 31 -11.10 -1.64 14.24
CA TYR A 31 -9.72 -1.57 13.78
C TYR A 31 -8.72 -1.65 14.91
N THR A 32 -9.05 -1.15 16.11
CA THR A 32 -8.24 -1.40 17.32
C THR A 32 -8.12 -2.89 17.61
N ASP A 33 -9.23 -3.63 17.52
CA ASP A 33 -9.24 -5.08 17.72
C ASP A 33 -8.47 -5.83 16.62
N MET A 34 -8.67 -5.42 15.36
CA MET A 34 -7.92 -5.98 14.23
C MET A 34 -6.42 -5.79 14.41
N VAL A 35 -5.96 -4.57 14.73
CA VAL A 35 -4.56 -4.24 14.98
C VAL A 35 -4.02 -5.11 16.12
N GLY A 36 -4.73 -5.21 17.24
CA GLY A 36 -4.32 -6.06 18.36
C GLY A 36 -4.17 -7.53 17.98
N ARG A 37 -5.05 -8.07 17.11
CA ARG A 37 -4.94 -9.44 16.58
C ARG A 37 -3.72 -9.60 15.68
N CYS A 38 -3.51 -8.68 14.73
CA CYS A 38 -2.36 -8.69 13.83
C CYS A 38 -1.03 -8.67 14.59
N THR A 39 -0.92 -7.83 15.62
CA THR A 39 0.29 -7.75 16.46
C THR A 39 0.57 -9.06 17.20
N ARG A 40 -0.45 -9.64 17.86
CA ARG A 40 -0.27 -10.88 18.63
C ARG A 40 0.06 -12.09 17.75
N ALA A 41 -0.55 -12.17 16.58
CA ALA A 41 -0.36 -13.28 15.65
C ALA A 41 0.85 -13.10 14.73
N GLY A 42 1.48 -11.92 14.72
CA GLY A 42 2.47 -11.58 13.72
C GLY A 42 1.89 -11.74 12.30
N SER A 43 0.68 -11.26 12.06
CA SER A 43 0.00 -11.32 10.78
C SER A 43 -0.22 -9.92 10.19
N ALA A 44 -0.37 -9.86 8.86
CA ALA A 44 -0.73 -8.64 8.15
C ALA A 44 -2.27 -8.51 8.05
N PHE A 45 -2.74 -7.30 7.79
CA PHE A 45 -4.11 -7.04 7.30
C PHE A 45 -4.04 -6.57 5.84
N GLY A 46 -5.17 -6.53 5.15
CA GLY A 46 -5.24 -6.07 3.75
C GLY A 46 -5.65 -4.62 3.65
N VAL A 47 -4.96 -3.83 2.84
CA VAL A 47 -5.38 -2.48 2.47
C VAL A 47 -5.99 -2.51 1.09
N VAL A 48 -7.20 -1.97 0.96
CA VAL A 48 -7.93 -1.84 -0.31
C VAL A 48 -8.42 -0.41 -0.49
N LEU A 49 -8.39 0.07 -1.74
CA LEU A 49 -8.91 1.39 -2.07
C LEU A 49 -10.45 1.39 -1.98
N ILE A 50 -11.03 2.46 -1.44
CA ILE A 50 -12.46 2.75 -1.53
C ILE A 50 -12.75 3.33 -2.92
N LEU A 51 -13.64 2.69 -3.68
CA LEU A 51 -14.11 3.15 -4.99
C LEU A 51 -15.33 4.05 -4.86
N THR A 52 -16.28 3.67 -4.00
CA THR A 52 -17.47 4.47 -3.67
C THR A 52 -17.77 4.38 -2.18
N GLY A 53 -18.24 5.48 -1.58
CA GLY A 53 -18.50 5.58 -0.14
C GLY A 53 -17.44 6.38 0.63
N ALA A 54 -17.43 6.24 1.95
CA ALA A 54 -16.51 6.94 2.85
C ALA A 54 -15.70 5.94 3.71
N GLU A 55 -14.53 6.37 4.19
CA GLU A 55 -13.68 5.58 5.10
C GLU A 55 -14.39 5.21 6.41
N VAL A 56 -15.28 6.11 6.85
CA VAL A 56 -16.03 5.98 8.10
C VAL A 56 -17.50 5.73 7.77
N GLY A 57 -18.08 4.67 8.33
CA GLY A 57 -19.52 4.42 8.27
C GLY A 57 -19.99 3.41 7.21
N ALA A 58 -20.74 3.89 6.20
CA ALA A 58 -21.56 3.07 5.31
C ALA A 58 -20.77 2.08 4.43
N VAL A 59 -21.49 1.17 3.76
CA VAL A 59 -20.91 0.15 2.85
C VAL A 59 -20.08 0.85 1.78
N ALA A 60 -18.76 0.69 1.86
CA ALA A 60 -17.84 1.14 0.83
C ALA A 60 -17.68 0.02 -0.20
N GLU A 61 -17.86 0.34 -1.48
CA GLU A 61 -17.37 -0.53 -2.55
C GLU A 61 -15.86 -0.37 -2.60
N THR A 62 -15.13 -1.49 -2.56
CA THR A 62 -13.66 -1.48 -2.54
C THR A 62 -13.09 -2.08 -3.81
N ALA A 63 -11.88 -1.66 -4.15
CA ALA A 63 -11.09 -2.31 -5.18
C ALA A 63 -10.90 -3.80 -4.86
N VAL A 64 -10.83 -4.62 -5.91
CA VAL A 64 -10.56 -6.05 -5.78
C VAL A 64 -9.07 -6.34 -5.60
N THR A 65 -8.20 -5.44 -6.03
CA THR A 65 -6.75 -5.53 -5.82
C THR A 65 -6.33 -4.68 -4.62
N GLY A 66 -5.50 -5.26 -3.76
CA GLY A 66 -4.96 -4.57 -2.59
C GLY A 66 -3.57 -5.05 -2.22
N THR A 67 -3.00 -4.46 -1.17
CA THR A 67 -1.67 -4.82 -0.64
C THR A 67 -1.78 -5.15 0.84
N SER A 68 -1.16 -6.25 1.26
CA SER A 68 -1.09 -6.59 2.68
C SER A 68 -0.16 -5.64 3.42
N ALA A 69 -0.56 -5.19 4.61
CA ALA A 69 0.16 -4.24 5.44
C ALA A 69 0.66 -4.91 6.72
N ARG A 70 1.98 -4.87 6.93
CA ARG A 70 2.64 -5.31 8.15
C ARG A 70 2.79 -4.15 9.10
N ILE A 71 2.32 -4.27 10.33
CA ILE A 71 2.60 -3.27 11.36
C ILE A 71 4.07 -3.38 11.77
N VAL A 72 4.81 -2.28 11.68
CA VAL A 72 6.24 -2.20 12.02
C VAL A 72 6.53 -1.28 13.21
N ASP A 73 5.62 -0.36 13.54
CA ASP A 73 5.79 0.53 14.68
C ASP A 73 4.44 1.01 15.26
N PHE A 74 4.47 1.41 16.53
CA PHE A 74 3.35 2.00 17.27
C PHE A 74 3.80 3.31 17.90
N TYR A 75 2.95 4.33 17.81
CA TYR A 75 3.22 5.63 18.44
C TYR A 75 1.93 6.23 19.00
N THR A 76 2.08 7.11 19.99
CA THR A 76 0.97 7.90 20.52
C THR A 76 0.91 9.20 19.76
N MET A 77 -0.26 9.50 19.18
CA MET A 77 -0.50 10.77 18.49
C MET A 77 -0.65 11.92 19.50
N PRO A 78 -0.51 13.19 19.07
CA PRO A 78 -0.61 14.35 19.98
C PRO A 78 -1.93 14.45 20.75
N ASP A 79 -3.00 13.82 20.27
CA ASP A 79 -4.31 13.75 20.91
C ASP A 79 -4.53 12.48 21.76
N GLY A 80 -3.49 11.68 21.95
CA GLY A 80 -3.51 10.46 22.75
C GLY A 80 -4.05 9.22 22.03
N LEU A 81 -4.49 9.34 20.77
CA LEU A 81 -4.93 8.17 20.01
C LEU A 81 -3.77 7.33 19.48
N LEU A 82 -4.07 6.08 19.15
CA LEU A 82 -3.09 5.14 18.63
C LEU A 82 -2.75 5.46 17.17
N GLY A 83 -1.47 5.71 16.92
CA GLY A 83 -0.86 5.70 15.60
C GLY A 83 -0.12 4.39 15.36
N ILE A 84 -0.17 3.89 14.13
CA ILE A 84 0.65 2.76 13.67
C ILE A 84 1.36 3.13 12.38
N THR A 85 2.58 2.62 12.22
CA THR A 85 3.27 2.61 10.92
C THR A 85 3.27 1.19 10.39
N CYS A 86 2.92 1.06 9.12
CA CYS A 86 2.89 -0.19 8.40
C CYS A 86 3.80 -0.15 7.17
N ILE A 87 4.22 -1.33 6.72
CA ILE A 87 4.90 -1.53 5.43
C ILE A 87 4.07 -2.48 4.56
N GLY A 88 3.85 -2.12 3.30
CA GLY A 88 3.23 -2.99 2.31
C GLY A 88 4.10 -4.21 1.99
N GLU A 89 3.52 -5.41 1.97
CA GLU A 89 4.24 -6.66 1.71
C GLU A 89 3.90 -7.24 0.34
N ARG A 90 2.68 -7.76 0.16
CA ARG A 90 2.30 -8.53 -1.05
C ARG A 90 0.97 -8.05 -1.61
N LYS A 91 0.88 -8.01 -2.94
CA LYS A 91 -0.38 -7.79 -3.63
C LYS A 91 -1.29 -9.00 -3.47
N PHE A 92 -2.59 -8.76 -3.36
CA PHE A 92 -3.61 -9.80 -3.36
C PHE A 92 -4.81 -9.37 -4.19
N ARG A 93 -5.61 -10.36 -4.60
CA ARG A 93 -6.91 -10.17 -5.21
C ARG A 93 -7.99 -10.72 -4.29
N VAL A 94 -8.99 -9.90 -3.98
CA VAL A 94 -10.19 -10.30 -3.23
C VAL A 94 -11.04 -11.20 -4.12
N THR A 95 -11.31 -12.43 -3.66
CA THR A 95 -12.20 -13.38 -4.36
C THR A 95 -13.59 -13.43 -3.73
N LYS A 96 -13.69 -13.13 -2.43
CA LYS A 96 -14.95 -13.00 -1.71
C LYS A 96 -14.78 -12.01 -0.56
N CYS A 97 -15.76 -11.14 -0.35
CA CYS A 97 -15.78 -10.19 0.77
C CYS A 97 -17.07 -10.34 1.58
N TRP A 98 -16.98 -10.20 2.89
CA TRP A 98 -18.13 -10.16 3.81
C TRP A 98 -17.84 -9.24 4.99
N ARG A 99 -18.88 -8.90 5.75
CA ARG A 99 -18.77 -8.08 6.95
C ARG A 99 -19.07 -8.90 8.18
N GLN A 100 -18.26 -8.72 9.22
CA GLN A 100 -18.57 -9.20 10.56
C GLN A 100 -19.64 -8.32 11.22
N SER A 101 -20.19 -8.78 12.35
CA SER A 101 -21.22 -8.08 13.11
C SER A 101 -20.74 -6.73 13.68
N ASP A 102 -19.45 -6.59 13.94
CA ASP A 102 -18.80 -5.34 14.36
C ASP A 102 -18.51 -4.38 13.18
N GLY A 103 -18.88 -4.78 11.97
CA GLY A 103 -18.68 -4.02 10.75
C GLY A 103 -17.29 -4.15 10.13
N LEU A 104 -16.38 -4.96 10.67
CA LEU A 104 -15.08 -5.25 10.05
C LEU A 104 -15.27 -5.99 8.73
N HIS A 105 -14.56 -5.55 7.68
CA HIS A 105 -14.51 -6.27 6.42
C HIS A 105 -13.53 -7.45 6.53
N LEU A 106 -14.00 -8.62 6.14
CA LEU A 106 -13.16 -9.80 5.94
C LEU A 106 -13.25 -10.24 4.49
N ALA A 107 -12.16 -10.83 3.99
CA ALA A 107 -12.13 -11.36 2.66
C ALA A 107 -11.36 -12.66 2.56
N GLN A 108 -11.78 -13.50 1.63
CA GLN A 108 -10.94 -14.51 1.05
C GLN A 108 -10.14 -13.86 -0.07
N VAL A 109 -8.83 -14.04 -0.04
CA VAL A 109 -7.91 -13.43 -0.99
C VAL A 109 -7.06 -14.48 -1.68
N GLU A 110 -6.72 -14.22 -2.93
CA GLU A 110 -5.69 -14.90 -3.68
C GLU A 110 -4.42 -14.06 -3.65
N TRP A 111 -3.31 -14.63 -3.17
CA TRP A 111 -2.02 -13.94 -3.20
C TRP A 111 -1.49 -13.86 -4.62
N LEU A 112 -1.19 -12.64 -5.09
CA LEU A 112 -0.52 -12.45 -6.37
C LEU A 112 0.98 -12.80 -6.22
N PRO A 113 1.63 -13.24 -7.32
CA PRO A 113 3.07 -13.44 -7.32
C PRO A 113 3.81 -12.17 -6.91
N PRO A 114 4.87 -12.26 -6.09
CA PRO A 114 5.73 -11.10 -5.85
C PRO A 114 6.39 -10.69 -7.17
N GLU A 115 6.44 -9.38 -7.41
CA GLU A 115 7.19 -8.83 -8.53
C GLU A 115 8.69 -9.04 -8.28
N ALA A 116 9.40 -9.56 -9.28
CA ALA A 116 10.83 -9.75 -9.18
C ALA A 116 11.55 -8.40 -9.22
N ALA A 117 12.61 -8.26 -8.42
CA ALA A 117 13.53 -7.14 -8.55
C ALA A 117 14.09 -7.13 -9.98
N LEU A 118 14.07 -5.95 -10.60
CA LEU A 118 14.54 -5.76 -11.96
C LEU A 118 15.49 -4.57 -11.99
N GLU A 119 16.66 -4.72 -12.59
CA GLU A 119 17.59 -3.59 -12.70
C GLU A 119 16.95 -2.43 -13.46
N LEU A 120 17.13 -1.24 -12.92
CA LEU A 120 16.63 -0.01 -13.51
C LEU A 120 17.39 0.31 -14.80
N ALA A 121 16.68 0.22 -15.93
CA ALA A 121 17.25 0.54 -17.24
C ALA A 121 17.81 1.97 -17.29
N GLU A 122 18.87 2.17 -18.09
CA GLU A 122 19.57 3.46 -18.26
C GLU A 122 18.59 4.63 -18.52
N GLU A 123 17.62 4.41 -19.41
CA GLU A 123 16.61 5.40 -19.77
C GLU A 123 15.76 5.90 -18.58
N TYR A 124 15.62 5.08 -17.53
CA TYR A 124 14.88 5.41 -16.31
C TYR A 124 15.78 5.78 -15.13
N ARG A 125 17.12 5.78 -15.26
CA ARG A 125 18.03 6.08 -14.14
C ARG A 125 17.73 7.41 -13.46
N HIS A 126 17.36 8.42 -14.25
CA HIS A 126 16.98 9.74 -13.76
C HIS A 126 15.81 9.71 -12.75
N LEU A 127 14.91 8.71 -12.84
CA LEU A 127 13.80 8.51 -11.92
C LEU A 127 14.27 8.00 -10.55
N GLY A 128 15.24 7.09 -10.53
CA GLY A 128 15.88 6.65 -9.28
C GLY A 128 16.63 7.78 -8.58
N GLU A 129 17.34 8.61 -9.35
CA GLU A 129 18.02 9.82 -8.83
C GLU A 129 17.03 10.86 -8.30
N LEU A 130 15.88 11.03 -8.96
CA LEU A 130 14.82 11.91 -8.47
C LEU A 130 14.32 11.44 -7.10
N LEU A 131 14.01 10.16 -6.93
CA LEU A 131 13.59 9.61 -5.64
C LEU A 131 14.66 9.81 -4.56
N ARG A 132 15.94 9.68 -4.90
CA ARG A 132 17.04 9.92 -3.95
C ARG A 132 17.04 11.33 -3.40
N LYS A 133 16.64 12.31 -4.23
CA LYS A 133 16.53 13.72 -3.83
C LYS A 133 15.23 14.00 -3.07
N VAL A 134 14.10 13.44 -3.52
CA VAL A 134 12.76 13.76 -2.99
C VAL A 134 12.44 13.03 -1.70
N LEU A 135 12.84 11.76 -1.53
CA LEU A 135 12.46 10.97 -0.35
C LEU A 135 12.87 11.61 0.99
N PRO A 136 14.08 12.20 1.15
CA PRO A 136 14.44 12.91 2.37
C PRO A 136 13.53 14.10 2.70
N GLU A 137 12.90 14.73 1.70
CA GLU A 137 12.00 15.88 1.89
C GLU A 137 10.60 15.47 2.37
N LEU A 138 10.24 14.18 2.25
CA LEU A 138 8.95 13.63 2.70
C LEU A 138 8.94 13.24 4.19
N GLY A 139 10.02 13.57 4.92
CA GLY A 139 10.17 13.32 6.34
C GLY A 139 10.33 11.85 6.71
N ASP A 140 10.05 11.53 7.97
CA ASP A 140 10.38 10.22 8.57
C ASP A 140 9.50 9.07 8.06
N VAL A 141 8.45 9.35 7.28
CA VAL A 141 7.54 8.33 6.73
C VAL A 141 8.30 7.26 5.94
N TYR A 142 9.36 7.64 5.24
CA TYR A 142 10.21 6.74 4.46
C TYR A 142 11.49 6.31 5.20
N ALA A 143 11.68 6.71 6.46
CA ALA A 143 12.88 6.38 7.22
C ALA A 143 13.05 4.87 7.36
N ALA A 144 11.97 4.15 7.67
CA ALA A 144 11.96 2.69 7.86
C ALA A 144 11.97 1.88 6.55
N VAL A 145 11.77 2.52 5.39
CA VAL A 145 11.70 1.85 4.09
C VAL A 145 13.11 1.52 3.60
N ALA A 146 13.39 0.29 3.20
CA ALA A 146 14.66 -0.04 2.53
C ALA A 146 14.73 0.63 1.15
N LYS A 147 15.86 1.26 0.82
CA LYS A 147 16.00 2.06 -0.41
C LYS A 147 16.67 1.25 -1.51
N HIS A 148 15.99 1.13 -2.65
CA HIS A 148 16.46 0.37 -3.82
C HIS A 148 16.40 1.22 -5.09
N TYR A 149 17.20 2.28 -5.14
CA TYR A 149 17.19 3.25 -6.24
C TYR A 149 17.60 2.68 -7.61
N GLY A 150 18.21 1.50 -7.64
CA GLY A 150 18.58 0.78 -8.87
C GLY A 150 17.59 -0.32 -9.26
N ASP A 151 16.46 -0.46 -8.56
CA ASP A 151 15.43 -1.47 -8.84
C ASP A 151 14.20 -0.81 -9.46
N ALA A 152 13.87 -1.18 -10.70
CA ALA A 152 12.71 -0.69 -11.43
C ALA A 152 11.39 -0.95 -10.72
N SER A 153 11.24 -2.10 -10.05
CA SER A 153 10.03 -2.45 -9.31
C SER A 153 9.83 -1.47 -8.16
N TRP A 154 10.87 -1.31 -7.35
CA TRP A 154 10.85 -0.41 -6.21
C TRP A 154 10.65 1.05 -6.64
N VAL A 155 11.43 1.54 -7.60
CA VAL A 155 11.36 2.92 -8.11
C VAL A 155 9.96 3.23 -8.64
N GLY A 156 9.38 2.33 -9.45
CA GLY A 156 8.03 2.49 -9.98
C GLY A 156 6.97 2.59 -8.87
N CYS A 157 7.05 1.73 -7.85
CA CYS A 157 6.14 1.76 -6.71
C CYS A 157 6.27 3.06 -5.89
N ARG A 158 7.50 3.48 -5.55
CA ARG A 158 7.70 4.72 -4.77
C ARG A 158 7.23 5.96 -5.52
N LEU A 159 7.48 6.04 -6.83
CA LEU A 159 7.01 7.17 -7.64
C LEU A 159 5.49 7.21 -7.71
N ALA A 160 4.82 6.08 -7.92
CA ALA A 160 3.36 6.00 -7.95
C ALA A 160 2.72 6.49 -6.64
N GLU A 161 3.36 6.26 -5.49
CA GLU A 161 2.89 6.75 -4.21
C GLU A 161 3.01 8.27 -4.05
N ILE A 162 4.15 8.83 -4.45
CA ILE A 162 4.50 10.25 -4.21
C ILE A 162 3.81 11.18 -5.21
N LEU A 163 3.54 10.70 -6.43
CA LEU A 163 2.96 11.53 -7.47
C LEU A 163 1.54 11.98 -7.13
N PRO A 164 1.19 13.25 -7.45
CA PRO A 164 -0.14 13.80 -7.27
C PRO A 164 -1.08 13.38 -8.43
N ILE A 165 -1.21 12.08 -8.66
CA ILE A 165 -2.13 11.47 -9.63
C ILE A 165 -3.37 10.92 -8.90
N SER A 166 -4.45 10.67 -9.64
CA SER A 166 -5.71 10.18 -9.06
C SER A 166 -5.56 8.81 -8.41
N LEU A 167 -6.44 8.49 -7.46
CA LEU A 167 -6.45 7.17 -6.80
C LEU A 167 -6.72 6.03 -7.80
N THR A 168 -7.53 6.29 -8.83
CA THR A 168 -7.75 5.35 -9.93
C THR A 168 -6.46 5.08 -10.70
N GLU A 169 -5.69 6.12 -11.07
CA GLU A 169 -4.39 5.94 -11.72
C GLU A 169 -3.40 5.20 -10.81
N LYS A 170 -3.39 5.47 -9.51
CA LYS A 170 -2.56 4.70 -8.55
C LYS A 170 -2.98 3.23 -8.50
N LEU A 171 -4.28 2.94 -8.49
CA LEU A 171 -4.77 1.56 -8.52
C LEU A 171 -4.35 0.85 -9.82
N GLU A 172 -4.48 1.49 -10.97
CA GLU A 172 -4.00 0.94 -12.24
C GLU A 172 -2.50 0.63 -12.21
N LEU A 173 -1.69 1.50 -11.58
CA LEU A 173 -0.24 1.29 -11.44
C LEU A 173 0.10 0.15 -10.47
N LEU A 174 -0.72 -0.06 -9.44
CA LEU A 174 -0.60 -1.20 -8.52
C LEU A 174 -0.93 -2.52 -9.24
N GLU A 175 -1.91 -2.49 -10.14
CA GLU A 175 -2.37 -3.65 -10.90
C GLU A 175 -1.41 -4.08 -12.01
N LEU A 176 -0.47 -3.22 -12.41
CA LEU A 176 0.63 -3.62 -13.29
C LEU A 176 1.57 -4.59 -12.56
N ASP A 177 1.89 -5.70 -13.22
CA ASP A 177 2.87 -6.69 -12.76
C ASP A 177 4.26 -6.53 -13.43
N ASP A 178 4.35 -5.64 -14.42
CA ASP A 178 5.60 -5.31 -15.13
C ASP A 178 6.18 -3.97 -14.61
N PRO A 179 7.34 -3.99 -13.95
CA PRO A 179 8.04 -2.78 -13.49
C PRO A 179 8.28 -1.75 -14.61
N LEU A 180 8.66 -2.20 -15.80
CA LEU A 180 9.00 -1.31 -16.92
C LEU A 180 7.74 -0.68 -17.49
N ALA A 181 6.64 -1.43 -17.61
CA ALA A 181 5.35 -0.87 -17.99
C ALA A 181 4.88 0.20 -17.00
N ARG A 182 5.10 -0.02 -15.70
CA ARG A 182 4.80 0.97 -14.65
C ARG A 182 5.63 2.23 -14.84
N LEU A 183 6.95 2.11 -15.02
CA LEU A 183 7.83 3.25 -15.26
C LEU A 183 7.50 3.97 -16.57
N ALA A 184 7.13 3.26 -17.62
CA ALA A 184 6.70 3.83 -18.89
C ALA A 184 5.42 4.67 -18.75
N LYS A 185 4.46 4.25 -17.91
CA LYS A 185 3.27 5.06 -17.57
C LYS A 185 3.64 6.30 -16.74
N LEU A 186 4.60 6.18 -15.83
CA LEU A 186 4.98 7.25 -14.90
C LEU A 186 5.88 8.32 -15.52
N SER A 187 6.80 7.92 -16.39
CA SER A 187 7.83 8.80 -16.95
C SER A 187 7.28 10.05 -17.66
N PRO A 188 6.20 10.00 -18.45
CA PRO A 188 5.64 11.19 -19.10
C PRO A 188 5.06 12.23 -18.12
N VAL A 189 4.61 11.79 -16.94
CA VAL A 189 4.04 12.67 -15.89
C VAL A 189 5.14 13.43 -15.17
N ILE A 190 6.33 12.83 -15.06
CA ILE A 190 7.50 13.39 -14.40
C ILE A 190 8.30 14.20 -15.42
N ARG A 191 8.13 15.54 -15.40
CA ARG A 191 8.92 16.41 -16.29
C ARG A 191 10.41 16.22 -16.02
N ARG A 192 11.19 16.04 -17.09
CA ARG A 192 12.65 16.19 -17.05
C ARG A 192 12.95 17.66 -16.73
N GLY A 193 13.21 17.95 -15.46
CA GLY A 193 13.76 19.23 -15.01
C GLY A 193 15.18 19.43 -15.51
#